data_AF-W9ZGG5-F1
#
_entry.id   AF-W9ZGG5-F1
#
_cell.length_a   1.000
_cell.length_b   1.000
_cell.length_c   1.000
_cell.angle_alpha   90.00
_cell.angle_beta   90.00
_cell.angle_gamma   90.00
#
_symmetry.space_group_name_H-M   'P 1'
#
loop_
_entity.id
_entity.type
_entity.pdbx_description
1 polymer ?
#
loop_
_entity_poly.entity_id
_entity_poly.type
_entity_poly.pdbx_seq_one_letter_code
_entity_poly.pdbx_strand_id
1 'polypeptide(L)'
;MLDSVNRVMGLTVTDWDIQYKTTARRISEGREEMKEEKISGTAKAIFGQIFNTSSENGDFTRTQRVDNEILSLPEEATQRAVNIVQRG
;
A
#
# COMPACT_ATOMS: atom_id res chain seq x y z
N MET A 1 -7.94 -0.20 2.33
CA MET A 1 -6.92 0.84 2.61
C MET A 1 -7.31 2.20 2.03
N LEU A 2 -7.49 2.36 0.71
CA LEU A 2 -7.86 3.66 0.13
C LEU A 2 -9.17 4.22 0.69
N ASP A 3 -10.21 3.41 0.79
CA ASP A 3 -11.51 3.83 1.35
C ASP A 3 -11.39 4.36 2.79
N SER A 4 -10.50 3.76 3.56
CA SER A 4 -10.22 4.17 4.92
C SER A 4 -9.50 5.52 5.01
N VAL A 5 -8.54 5.74 4.11
CA VAL A 5 -7.84 7.02 3.98
C VAL A 5 -8.84 8.10 3.56
N ASN A 6 -9.71 7.80 2.60
CA ASN A 6 -10.79 8.68 2.16
C ASN A 6 -11.71 9.06 3.33
N ARG A 7 -12.14 8.08 4.14
CA ARG A 7 -12.97 8.33 5.34
C ARG A 7 -12.27 9.24 6.35
N VAL A 8 -11.00 8.96 6.68
CA VAL A 8 -10.22 9.71 7.67
C VAL A 8 -9.91 11.14 7.21
N MET A 9 -9.62 11.31 5.92
CA MET A 9 -9.19 12.58 5.33
C MET A 9 -10.35 13.42 4.78
N GLY A 10 -11.56 12.85 4.71
CA GLY A 10 -12.69 13.49 4.02
C GLY A 10 -12.50 13.59 2.50
N LEU A 11 -11.71 12.69 1.91
CA LEU A 11 -11.45 12.63 0.47
C LEU A 11 -12.38 11.65 -0.23
N THR A 12 -12.46 11.78 -1.54
CA THR A 12 -13.18 10.91 -2.46
C THR A 12 -12.24 10.31 -3.49
N VAL A 13 -12.69 9.28 -4.21
CA VAL A 13 -11.88 8.67 -5.28
C VAL A 13 -11.49 9.68 -6.37
N THR A 14 -12.30 10.73 -6.60
CA THR A 14 -12.04 11.75 -7.61
C THR A 14 -10.94 12.74 -7.23
N ASP A 15 -10.54 12.78 -5.95
CA ASP A 15 -9.42 13.58 -5.49
C ASP A 15 -8.05 12.94 -5.80
N TRP A 16 -8.04 11.72 -6.36
CA TRP A 16 -6.84 10.96 -6.67
C TRP A 16 -6.64 10.79 -8.19
N ASP A 17 -5.41 10.92 -8.65
CA ASP A 17 -5.01 10.45 -9.99
C ASP A 17 -4.60 8.97 -9.92
N ILE A 18 -5.56 8.07 -10.15
CA ILE A 18 -5.36 6.62 -10.06
C ILE A 18 -4.94 6.06 -11.42
N GLN A 19 -3.70 5.61 -11.49
CA GLN A 19 -3.15 4.95 -12.68
C GLN A 19 -2.91 3.46 -12.43
N TYR A 20 -3.44 2.61 -13.30
CA TYR A 20 -3.15 1.18 -13.27
C TYR A 20 -1.74 0.91 -13.84
N LYS A 21 -0.91 0.20 -13.07
CA LYS A 21 0.43 -0.21 -13.48
C LYS A 21 0.67 -1.66 -13.05
N THR A 22 1.35 -2.43 -13.90
CA THR A 22 1.76 -3.79 -13.55
C THR A 22 2.79 -3.77 -12.40
N THR A 23 2.82 -4.85 -11.61
CA THR A 23 3.77 -5.01 -10.49
C THR A 23 5.22 -4.89 -10.97
N ALA A 24 5.56 -5.52 -12.10
CA ALA A 24 6.88 -5.45 -12.70
C ALA A 24 7.29 -3.99 -13.02
N ARG A 25 6.37 -3.20 -13.58
CA ARG A 25 6.62 -1.79 -13.86
C ARG A 25 6.86 -0.99 -12.58
N ARG A 26 6.06 -1.21 -11.52
CA ARG A 26 6.23 -0.54 -10.23
C ARG A 26 7.58 -0.84 -9.58
N ILE A 27 8.04 -2.08 -9.65
CA ILE A 27 9.38 -2.47 -9.13
C ILE A 27 10.48 -1.77 -9.94
N SER A 28 10.37 -1.75 -11.26
CA SER A 28 11.35 -1.09 -12.13
C SER A 28 11.42 0.41 -11.86
N GLU A 29 10.28 1.11 -11.83
CA GLU A 29 10.21 2.54 -11.49
C GLU A 29 10.77 2.79 -10.09
N GLY A 30 10.45 1.92 -9.13
CA GLY A 30 10.98 2.02 -7.76
C GLY A 30 12.50 1.95 -7.70
N ARG A 31 13.12 1.03 -8.46
CA ARG A 31 14.59 0.92 -8.55
C ARG A 31 15.24 2.15 -9.15
N GLU A 32 14.64 2.77 -10.16
CA GLU A 32 15.17 4.02 -10.72
C GLU A 32 15.03 5.17 -9.72
N GLU A 33 13.88 5.31 -9.05
CA GLU A 33 13.68 6.31 -7.99
C GLU A 33 14.65 6.14 -6.81
N MET A 34 15.02 4.92 -6.45
CA MET A 34 16.02 4.65 -5.41
C MET A 34 17.41 5.17 -5.79
N LYS A 35 17.79 5.11 -7.08
CA LYS A 35 19.08 5.68 -7.55
C LYS A 35 19.10 7.20 -7.41
N GLU A 36 17.93 7.83 -7.40
CA GLU A 36 17.74 9.26 -7.19
C GLU A 36 17.46 9.60 -5.71
N GLU A 37 17.71 8.66 -4.79
CA GLU A 37 17.49 8.81 -3.33
C GLU A 37 16.04 9.13 -2.93
N LYS A 38 15.07 8.87 -3.81
CA LYS A 38 13.65 9.06 -3.51
C LYS A 38 13.14 7.91 -2.65
N ILE A 39 12.71 8.22 -1.44
CA ILE A 39 12.13 7.26 -0.48
C ILE A 39 10.93 6.51 -1.09
N SER A 40 10.16 7.17 -1.97
CA SER A 40 9.06 6.54 -2.73
C SER A 40 9.52 5.34 -3.55
N GLY A 41 10.76 5.37 -4.06
CA GLY A 41 11.35 4.28 -4.82
C GLY A 41 11.54 3.01 -3.99
N THR A 42 12.07 3.17 -2.78
CA THR A 42 12.23 2.08 -1.81
C THR A 42 10.89 1.44 -1.46
N ALA A 43 9.87 2.26 -1.17
CA ALA A 43 8.53 1.76 -0.91
C ALA A 43 7.95 0.99 -2.10
N LYS A 44 8.06 1.53 -3.32
CA LYS A 44 7.59 0.86 -4.55
C LYS A 44 8.26 -0.50 -4.78
N ALA A 45 9.58 -0.58 -4.56
CA ALA A 45 10.33 -1.81 -4.72
C ALA A 45 9.93 -2.88 -3.69
N ILE A 46 9.85 -2.51 -2.41
CA ILE A 46 9.50 -3.42 -1.32
C ILE A 46 8.06 -3.93 -1.49
N PHE A 47 7.08 -3.03 -1.59
CA PHE A 47 5.67 -3.42 -1.71
C PHE A 47 5.40 -4.18 -3.02
N GLY A 48 6.05 -3.79 -4.11
CA GLY A 48 5.96 -4.51 -5.39
C GLY A 48 6.47 -5.94 -5.30
N GLN A 49 7.56 -6.18 -4.56
CA GLN A 49 8.08 -7.54 -4.35
C GLN A 49 7.21 -8.36 -3.39
N ILE A 50 6.79 -7.79 -2.26
CA ILE A 50 6.01 -8.49 -1.24
C ILE A 50 4.65 -8.93 -1.81
N PHE A 51 3.97 -8.07 -2.56
CA PHE A 51 2.64 -8.37 -3.11
C PHE A 51 2.70 -8.86 -4.56
N ASN A 52 3.82 -9.45 -4.97
CA ASN A 52 3.93 -10.05 -6.29
C ASN A 52 3.18 -11.39 -6.31
N THR A 53 2.00 -11.40 -6.94
CA THR A 53 1.14 -12.58 -7.06
C THR A 53 1.74 -13.70 -7.91
N SER A 54 2.81 -13.43 -8.69
CA SER A 54 3.59 -14.49 -9.34
C SER A 54 4.43 -15.30 -8.36
N SER A 55 4.59 -14.85 -7.12
CA SER A 55 5.25 -15.60 -6.05
C SER A 55 4.20 -16.21 -5.11
N GLU A 56 4.44 -17.43 -4.64
CA GLU A 56 3.50 -18.13 -3.75
C GLU A 56 3.25 -17.37 -2.44
N ASN A 57 4.28 -16.68 -1.94
CA ASN A 57 4.20 -15.88 -0.72
C ASN A 57 3.59 -14.49 -0.92
N GLY A 58 3.42 -14.03 -2.16
CA GLY A 58 2.86 -12.70 -2.46
C GLY A 58 1.36 -12.70 -2.78
N ASP A 59 0.77 -13.88 -2.96
CA ASP A 59 -0.67 -14.08 -3.12
C ASP A 59 -1.32 -14.45 -1.78
N PHE A 60 -1.32 -13.49 -0.86
CA PHE A 60 -1.88 -13.64 0.48
C PHE A 60 -3.36 -14.03 0.47
N THR A 61 -4.11 -13.65 -0.56
CA THR A 61 -5.51 -14.02 -0.75
C THR A 61 -5.72 -15.50 -1.03
N ARG A 62 -4.77 -16.14 -1.71
CA ARG A 62 -4.83 -17.57 -2.04
C ARG A 62 -4.13 -18.45 -1.01
N THR A 63 -3.05 -17.95 -0.39
CA THR A 63 -2.15 -18.77 0.44
C THR A 63 -2.31 -18.55 1.94
N GLN A 64 -2.93 -17.46 2.38
CA GLN A 64 -3.19 -17.20 3.80
C GLN A 64 -4.69 -16.98 4.04
N ARG A 65 -5.29 -17.74 4.97
CA ARG A 65 -6.59 -17.35 5.52
C ARG A 65 -6.37 -16.01 6.22
N VAL A 66 -6.93 -14.94 5.68
CA VAL A 66 -6.93 -13.65 6.36
C VAL A 66 -7.78 -13.79 7.62
N ASP A 67 -7.15 -13.71 8.79
CA ASP A 67 -7.79 -13.87 10.10
C ASP A 67 -8.69 -12.67 10.49
N ASN A 68 -9.13 -11.89 9.50
CA ASN A 68 -9.94 -10.69 9.69
C ASN A 68 -11.26 -10.99 10.44
N GLU A 69 -11.78 -12.22 10.34
CA GLU A 69 -13.00 -12.64 11.05
C GLU A 69 -12.73 -13.16 12.48
N ILE A 70 -11.48 -13.49 12.81
CA ILE A 70 -11.08 -14.00 14.13
C ILE A 70 -10.62 -12.86 15.02
N LEU A 71 -9.96 -11.89 14.42
CA LEU A 71 -9.43 -10.75 15.13
C LEU A 71 -10.57 -9.74 15.29
N SER A 72 -11.23 -9.74 16.44
CA SER A 72 -12.16 -8.69 16.89
C SER A 72 -11.40 -7.36 17.11
N LEU A 73 -10.71 -6.87 16.08
CA LEU A 73 -9.81 -5.74 16.16
C LEU A 73 -10.62 -4.44 16.32
N PRO A 74 -10.27 -3.60 17.31
CA PRO A 74 -10.83 -2.26 17.42
C PRO A 74 -10.36 -1.34 16.28
N GLU A 75 -10.98 -0.16 16.24
CA GLU A 75 -10.97 0.82 15.15
C GLU A 75 -9.60 1.01 14.46
N GLU A 76 -9.67 0.93 13.14
CA GLU A 76 -8.56 0.95 12.18
C GLU A 76 -7.45 1.99 12.47
N ALA A 77 -6.18 1.56 12.45
CA ALA A 77 -5.00 2.41 12.73
C ALA A 77 -4.75 3.54 11.70
N THR A 78 -5.57 3.65 10.65
CA THR A 78 -5.44 4.61 9.55
C THR A 78 -5.47 6.05 10.06
N GLN A 79 -6.31 6.39 11.04
CA GLN A 79 -6.33 7.74 11.62
C GLN A 79 -4.99 8.11 12.26
N ARG A 80 -4.42 7.20 13.05
CA ARG A 80 -3.12 7.41 13.69
C ARG A 80 -2.01 7.55 12.64
N ALA A 81 -2.01 6.71 11.61
CA ALA A 81 -1.03 6.75 10.55
C ALA A 81 -1.06 8.08 9.78
N VAL A 82 -2.26 8.54 9.40
CA VAL A 82 -2.47 9.86 8.77
C VAL A 82 -1.95 10.98 9.66
N ASN A 83 -2.28 10.96 10.96
CA ASN A 83 -1.83 11.98 11.89
C ASN A 83 -0.30 12.04 12.02
N ILE A 84 0.41 10.91 11.90
CA ILE A 84 1.87 10.88 11.92
C ILE A 84 2.44 11.58 10.69
N VAL A 85 1.89 11.29 9.50
CA VAL A 85 2.34 11.89 8.24
C VAL A 85 2.06 13.40 8.18
N GLN A 86 0.88 13.84 8.64
CA GLN A 86 0.52 15.26 8.67
C GLN A 86 1.35 16.10 9.66
N ARG A 87 2.00 15.46 10.64
CA ARG A 87 2.84 16.12 11.63
C ARG A 87 4.32 16.15 11.23
N GLY A 88 4.71 15.44 10.17
CA GLY A 88 6.04 15.48 9.56
C GLY A 88 6.06 16.32 8.28
#